data_AF-A0A8S3D542-F1
#
_entry.id   AF-A0A8S3D542-F1
#
_cell.length_a   1.000
_cell.length_b   1.000
_cell.length_c   1.000
_cell.angle_alpha   90.00
_cell.angle_beta   90.00
_cell.angle_gamma   90.00
#
_symmetry.space_group_name_H-M   'P 1'
#
loop_
_entity.id
_entity.type
_entity.pdbx_description
1 polymer ?
#
loop_
_entity_poly.entity_id
_entity_poly.type
_entity_poly.pdbx_seq_one_letter_code
_entity_poly.pdbx_strand_id
1 'polypeptide(L)'
;METKGCNGIEHSNEIINKLPKVLPNHVTPIVNSQQVSEKKVLPVFPWFAIDIGGTLVKLVYFEPLDLTLDEIRTEGEILMNIRHYLVSNRAYGEDGFRDDALELKNIRFGGRQGNLHFIRFPTSKMSNFIDLCIMKHLHTLTFQVFATGGGAYKFEYDAVEKLKLSWHKCDELDTLIKGLSYLSKLNPNECFYYEEPQNEANPNKHPFKFDIRNPFLLVNIGSGISILHVESETSYRRISGTSIGGGTFLGLCCLLTGCSSYDEAIQLATAGDSTKVDKLVKDIYGGDYERFGLPGHIVAS
;
A
#
# COMPACT_ATOMS: atom_id res chain seq x y z
N MET A 1 42.09 19.88 58.70
CA MET A 1 42.18 21.10 57.88
C MET A 1 41.36 20.86 56.63
N GLU A 2 40.32 21.58 56.26
CA GLU A 2 39.47 22.59 56.90
C GLU A 2 38.23 22.61 56.00
N THR A 3 37.06 22.60 56.61
CA THR A 3 35.73 22.69 56.02
C THR A 3 35.39 24.14 55.65
N LYS A 4 34.72 24.38 54.52
CA LYS A 4 33.71 25.44 54.29
C LYS A 4 32.82 24.98 53.12
N GLY A 5 31.49 25.01 53.11
CA GLY A 5 30.48 25.49 54.04
C GLY A 5 29.16 25.62 53.25
N CYS A 6 28.08 25.02 53.76
CA CYS A 6 26.71 25.17 53.23
C CYS A 6 26.14 26.58 53.51
N ASN A 7 25.20 26.99 52.66
CA ASN A 7 24.01 27.84 52.87
C ASN A 7 23.19 27.70 51.57
N GLY A 8 21.87 27.50 51.46
CA GLY A 8 20.65 27.49 52.29
C GLY A 8 19.51 27.37 51.23
N ILE A 9 18.63 26.38 51.26
CA ILE A 9 17.26 26.37 51.83
C ILE A 9 16.29 27.38 51.17
N GLU A 10 15.16 26.83 50.67
CA GLU A 10 13.82 27.45 50.40
C GLU A 10 13.74 28.48 49.23
N HIS A 11 12.81 28.44 48.26
CA HIS A 11 11.41 28.01 48.23
C HIS A 11 11.00 27.40 46.88
N SER A 12 10.28 26.29 46.95
CA SER A 12 9.28 25.85 45.97
C SER A 12 7.97 26.63 46.16
N ASN A 13 7.21 26.77 45.07
CA ASN A 13 5.85 27.32 44.93
C ASN A 13 5.77 28.74 44.35
N GLU A 14 5.82 28.84 43.03
CA GLU A 14 4.88 29.65 42.25
C GLU A 14 5.14 29.39 40.76
N ILE A 15 4.17 28.77 40.08
CA ILE A 15 3.76 28.90 38.66
C ILE A 15 2.79 27.74 38.41
N ILE A 16 1.65 27.80 39.09
CA ILE A 16 0.39 27.22 38.62
C ILE A 16 -0.47 28.45 38.32
N ASN A 17 -1.13 28.45 37.15
CA ASN A 17 -2.05 29.46 36.61
C ASN A 17 -1.51 30.33 35.46
N LYS A 18 -1.49 29.78 34.24
CA LYS A 18 -1.85 30.52 33.01
C LYS A 18 -2.56 29.61 32.01
N LEU A 19 -3.82 29.27 32.29
CA LEU A 19 -4.80 28.86 31.28
C LEU A 19 -5.62 30.09 30.88
N PRO A 20 -5.84 30.39 29.58
CA PRO A 20 -6.70 31.49 29.18
C PRO A 20 -8.17 31.18 29.48
N LYS A 21 -8.85 32.21 29.99
CA LYS A 21 -10.26 32.25 30.38
C LYS A 21 -11.19 32.07 29.18
N VAL A 22 -12.24 31.28 29.38
CA VAL A 22 -13.44 31.20 28.55
C VAL A 22 -14.11 32.58 28.45
N LEU A 23 -14.46 33.01 27.23
CA LEU A 23 -15.33 34.16 26.96
C LEU A 23 -16.66 33.69 26.34
N PRO A 24 -17.77 34.43 26.54
CA PRO A 24 -19.13 33.89 26.45
C PRO A 24 -19.76 34.00 25.06
N ASN A 25 -20.66 33.05 24.78
CA ASN A 25 -21.82 33.06 23.87
C ASN A 25 -21.85 34.12 22.74
N HIS A 26 -21.48 33.69 21.53
CA HIS A 26 -22.03 34.26 20.29
C HIS A 26 -23.09 33.31 19.73
N VAL A 27 -24.34 33.77 19.76
CA VAL A 27 -25.47 33.19 19.03
C VAL A 27 -25.16 33.27 17.53
N THR A 28 -25.02 32.12 16.88
CA THR A 28 -24.96 32.03 15.41
C THR A 28 -26.36 31.78 14.86
N PRO A 29 -26.78 32.47 13.79
CA PRO A 29 -28.10 32.27 13.20
C PRO A 29 -28.16 30.89 12.55
N ILE A 30 -29.28 30.19 12.76
CA ILE A 30 -29.62 28.94 12.07
C ILE A 30 -29.79 29.26 10.59
N VAL A 31 -28.76 28.97 9.79
CA VAL A 31 -28.87 28.92 8.34
C VAL A 31 -29.34 27.51 7.98
N ASN A 32 -30.58 27.40 7.53
CA ASN A 32 -31.08 26.21 6.84
C ASN A 32 -30.22 25.99 5.58
N SER A 33 -29.20 25.14 5.69
CA SER A 33 -28.51 24.60 4.52
C SER A 33 -29.35 23.46 3.95
N GLN A 34 -30.25 23.79 3.03
CA GLN A 34 -30.67 22.80 2.04
C GLN A 34 -29.39 22.31 1.36
N GLN A 35 -29.05 21.03 1.57
CA GLN A 35 -27.99 20.34 0.84
C GLN A 35 -28.36 20.34 -0.64
N VAL A 36 -27.89 21.34 -1.37
CA VAL A 36 -27.76 21.24 -2.82
C VAL A 36 -26.63 20.24 -3.03
N SER A 37 -26.98 19.01 -3.39
CA SER A 37 -26.00 18.01 -3.80
C SER A 37 -25.32 18.53 -5.07
N GLU A 38 -24.14 19.12 -4.94
CA GLU A 38 -23.28 19.36 -6.09
C GLU A 38 -23.09 18.01 -6.79
N LYS A 39 -23.61 17.89 -8.02
CA LYS A 39 -23.31 16.75 -8.88
C LYS A 39 -21.80 16.75 -9.07
N LYS A 40 -21.09 15.87 -8.35
CA LYS A 40 -19.67 15.59 -8.59
C LYS A 40 -19.55 15.18 -10.05
N VAL A 41 -19.00 16.06 -10.87
CA VAL A 41 -18.62 15.74 -12.24
C VAL A 41 -17.50 14.73 -12.15
N LEU A 42 -17.75 13.53 -12.64
CA LEU A 42 -16.75 12.47 -12.64
C LEU A 42 -15.65 12.81 -13.66
N PRO A 43 -14.41 12.39 -13.41
CA PRO A 43 -13.34 12.54 -14.40
C PRO A 43 -13.72 11.82 -15.70
N VAL A 44 -13.29 12.38 -16.84
CA VAL A 44 -13.37 11.69 -18.14
C VAL A 44 -12.48 10.46 -18.15
N PHE A 45 -12.81 9.45 -18.95
CA PHE A 45 -11.96 8.27 -19.09
C PHE A 45 -10.66 8.62 -19.83
N PRO A 46 -9.58 7.83 -19.64
CA PRO A 46 -9.47 6.62 -18.81
C PRO A 46 -9.29 6.91 -17.30
N TRP A 47 -9.71 5.97 -16.46
CA TRP A 47 -9.52 6.05 -15.00
C TRP A 47 -8.38 5.15 -14.54
N PHE A 48 -7.28 5.80 -14.14
CA PHE A 48 -6.09 5.15 -13.62
C PHE A 48 -5.73 5.65 -12.23
N ALA A 49 -5.26 4.72 -11.41
CA ALA A 49 -4.52 5.02 -10.20
C ALA A 49 -3.22 4.23 -10.17
N ILE A 50 -2.14 4.82 -9.66
CA ILE A 50 -0.81 4.22 -9.67
C ILE A 50 -0.15 4.36 -8.29
N ASP A 51 0.36 3.27 -7.75
CA ASP A 51 1.25 3.24 -6.58
C ASP A 51 2.66 2.92 -7.06
N ILE A 52 3.57 3.90 -6.97
CA ILE A 52 4.96 3.75 -7.38
C ILE A 52 5.82 3.52 -6.13
N GLY A 53 5.93 2.25 -5.73
CA GLY A 53 6.75 1.82 -4.60
C GLY A 53 8.24 1.78 -4.95
N GLY A 54 9.07 1.45 -3.95
CA GLY A 54 10.53 1.34 -4.13
C GLY A 54 10.96 0.23 -5.11
N THR A 55 10.25 -0.90 -5.10
CA THR A 55 10.57 -2.08 -5.93
C THR A 55 9.56 -2.32 -7.06
N LEU A 56 8.27 -2.13 -6.78
CA LEU A 56 7.19 -2.39 -7.72
C LEU A 56 6.31 -1.16 -7.91
N VAL A 57 5.92 -0.94 -9.16
CA VAL A 57 4.78 -0.12 -9.55
C VAL A 57 3.55 -1.00 -9.58
N LYS A 58 2.44 -0.51 -9.04
CA LYS A 58 1.11 -1.12 -9.17
C LYS A 58 0.20 -0.11 -9.85
N LEU A 59 -0.49 -0.55 -10.89
CA LEU A 59 -1.44 0.23 -11.66
C LEU A 59 -2.80 -0.43 -11.52
N VAL A 60 -3.80 0.38 -11.19
CA VAL A 60 -5.21 -0.03 -11.18
C VAL A 60 -5.92 0.70 -12.32
N TYR A 61 -6.62 -0.07 -13.15
CA TYR A 61 -7.37 0.43 -14.29
C TYR A 61 -8.83 0.03 -14.19
N PHE A 62 -9.73 1.01 -14.30
CA PHE A 62 -11.17 0.73 -14.43
C PHE A 62 -11.56 0.70 -15.90
N GLU A 63 -12.00 -0.46 -16.37
CA GLU A 63 -12.53 -0.70 -17.73
C GLU A 63 -14.06 -0.51 -17.70
N PRO A 64 -14.61 0.56 -18.30
CA PRO A 64 -16.05 0.75 -18.37
C PRO A 64 -16.70 -0.26 -19.33
N LEU A 65 -17.84 -0.82 -18.91
CA LEU A 65 -18.67 -1.72 -19.70
C LEU A 65 -19.98 -1.06 -20.16
N ASP A 66 -20.20 0.19 -19.76
CA ASP A 66 -21.45 0.95 -19.94
C ASP A 66 -21.22 2.27 -20.71
N LEU A 67 -20.28 2.28 -21.66
CA LEU A 67 -20.03 3.46 -22.50
C LEU A 67 -21.26 3.79 -23.36
N THR A 68 -21.64 5.06 -23.37
CA THR A 68 -22.68 5.59 -24.26
C THR A 68 -22.16 5.73 -25.69
N LEU A 69 -23.06 5.89 -26.67
CA LEU A 69 -22.67 6.06 -28.08
C LEU A 69 -21.80 7.31 -28.30
N ASP A 70 -22.06 8.39 -27.58
CA ASP A 70 -21.28 9.61 -27.70
C ASP A 70 -19.88 9.43 -27.08
N GLU A 71 -19.77 8.76 -25.93
CA GLU A 71 -18.48 8.41 -25.33
C GLU A 71 -17.69 7.45 -26.23
N ILE A 72 -18.34 6.51 -26.92
CA ILE A 72 -17.67 5.66 -27.91
C ILE A 72 -17.13 6.49 -29.08
N ARG A 73 -17.83 7.56 -29.49
CA ARG A 73 -17.35 8.43 -30.57
C ARG A 73 -16.19 9.32 -30.13
N THR A 74 -16.21 9.82 -28.90
CA THR A 74 -15.20 10.77 -28.40
C THR A 74 -13.99 10.09 -27.77
N GLU A 75 -14.20 9.00 -27.04
CA GLU A 75 -13.20 8.31 -26.23
C GLU A 75 -12.97 6.86 -26.70
N GLY A 76 -13.83 6.32 -27.58
CA GLY A 76 -13.82 4.89 -27.91
C GLY A 76 -12.56 4.41 -28.62
N GLU A 77 -11.94 5.19 -29.51
CA GLU A 77 -10.66 4.78 -30.13
C GLU A 77 -9.53 4.69 -29.10
N ILE A 78 -9.47 5.66 -28.19
CA ILE A 78 -8.49 5.72 -27.09
C ILE A 78 -8.71 4.56 -26.13
N LEU A 79 -9.94 4.37 -25.67
CA LEU A 79 -10.28 3.31 -24.73
C LEU A 79 -10.13 1.94 -25.37
N MET A 80 -10.39 1.80 -26.68
CA MET A 80 -10.12 0.57 -27.41
C MET A 80 -8.62 0.30 -27.49
N ASN A 81 -7.78 1.31 -27.76
CA ASN A 81 -6.33 1.15 -27.76
C ASN A 81 -5.79 0.76 -26.38
N ILE A 82 -6.26 1.44 -25.32
CA ILE A 82 -5.92 1.13 -23.93
C ILE A 82 -6.40 -0.28 -23.58
N ARG A 83 -7.64 -0.65 -23.91
CA ARG A 83 -8.21 -1.97 -23.66
C ARG A 83 -7.45 -3.06 -24.39
N HIS A 84 -7.19 -2.87 -25.68
CA HIS A 84 -6.41 -3.81 -26.48
C HIS A 84 -5.00 -3.98 -25.90
N TYR A 85 -4.40 -2.90 -25.39
CA TYR A 85 -3.07 -2.97 -24.81
C TYR A 85 -3.07 -3.60 -23.41
N LEU A 86 -3.94 -3.13 -22.51
CA LEU A 86 -3.99 -3.51 -21.11
C LEU A 86 -4.73 -4.83 -20.88
N VAL A 87 -5.88 -5.05 -21.51
CA VAL A 87 -6.71 -6.21 -21.23
C VAL A 87 -6.33 -7.40 -22.11
N SER A 88 -6.03 -7.18 -23.40
CA SER A 88 -5.74 -8.28 -24.33
C SER A 88 -4.30 -8.82 -24.26
N ASN A 89 -3.36 -8.09 -23.66
CA ASN A 89 -1.99 -8.59 -23.42
C ASN A 89 -1.83 -8.99 -21.95
N ARG A 90 -1.21 -10.16 -21.72
CA ARG A 90 -0.85 -10.63 -20.38
C ARG A 90 0.47 -10.03 -19.87
N ALA A 91 1.35 -9.63 -20.79
CA ALA A 91 2.63 -9.01 -20.50
C ALA A 91 2.70 -7.61 -21.14
N TYR A 92 3.12 -6.61 -20.37
CA TYR A 92 3.36 -5.25 -20.85
C TYR A 92 4.86 -5.06 -21.05
N GLY A 93 5.31 -5.21 -22.29
CA GLY A 93 6.74 -5.41 -22.57
C GLY A 93 7.20 -6.77 -22.03
N GLU A 94 8.43 -6.84 -21.52
CA GLU A 94 8.99 -8.06 -20.92
C GLU A 94 8.74 -8.17 -19.41
N ASP A 95 8.48 -7.03 -18.74
CA ASP A 95 8.51 -6.95 -17.27
C ASP A 95 7.15 -6.66 -16.62
N GLY A 96 6.15 -6.22 -17.37
CA GLY A 96 4.83 -5.90 -16.84
C GLY A 96 3.88 -7.08 -16.85
N PHE A 97 3.04 -7.20 -15.83
CA PHE A 97 2.14 -8.33 -15.64
C PHE A 97 0.74 -7.85 -15.22
N ARG A 98 -0.31 -8.44 -15.82
CA ARG A 98 -1.69 -8.29 -15.36
C ARG A 98 -2.08 -9.49 -14.49
N ASP A 99 -2.51 -9.22 -13.25
CA ASP A 99 -2.94 -10.27 -12.32
C ASP A 99 -4.43 -10.62 -12.58
N ASP A 100 -4.71 -11.38 -13.64
CA ASP A 100 -6.07 -11.76 -14.09
C ASP A 100 -6.92 -12.40 -12.99
N ALA A 101 -6.29 -13.15 -12.09
CA ALA A 101 -6.96 -13.81 -10.97
C ALA A 101 -7.52 -12.80 -9.93
N LEU A 102 -7.03 -11.56 -9.94
CA LEU A 102 -7.47 -10.49 -9.04
C LEU A 102 -8.50 -9.55 -9.68
N GLU A 103 -8.86 -9.76 -10.95
CA GLU A 103 -9.82 -8.91 -11.66
C GLU A 103 -11.18 -8.86 -10.93
N LEU A 104 -11.63 -7.66 -10.57
CA LEU A 104 -12.96 -7.45 -10.00
C LEU A 104 -13.95 -7.15 -11.11
N LYS A 105 -14.74 -8.14 -11.47
CA LYS A 105 -15.66 -8.08 -12.61
C LYS A 105 -16.99 -7.43 -12.24
N ASN A 106 -17.52 -6.65 -13.18
CA ASN A 106 -18.88 -6.13 -13.13
C ASN A 106 -19.21 -5.31 -11.86
N ILE A 107 -18.25 -4.51 -11.39
CA ILE A 107 -18.40 -3.66 -10.21
C ILE A 107 -19.07 -2.33 -10.57
N ARG A 108 -19.71 -1.70 -9.58
CA ARG A 108 -20.16 -0.31 -9.68
C ARG A 108 -19.15 0.61 -9.00
N PHE A 109 -18.54 1.50 -9.76
CA PHE A 109 -17.57 2.47 -9.26
C PHE A 109 -17.81 3.84 -9.90
N GLY A 110 -17.88 4.88 -9.07
CA GLY A 110 -18.15 6.24 -9.54
C GLY A 110 -19.42 6.35 -10.39
N GLY A 111 -20.50 5.62 -10.07
CA GLY A 111 -21.73 5.63 -10.86
C GLY A 111 -21.67 4.87 -12.20
N ARG A 112 -20.53 4.29 -12.56
CA ARG A 112 -20.32 3.48 -13.77
C ARG A 112 -20.25 2.00 -13.44
N GLN A 113 -20.55 1.16 -14.42
CA GLN A 113 -20.42 -0.30 -14.36
C GLN A 113 -19.21 -0.74 -15.19
N GLY A 114 -18.32 -1.52 -14.59
CA GLY A 114 -17.07 -1.89 -15.25
C GLY A 114 -16.29 -2.98 -14.53
N ASN A 115 -15.09 -3.26 -15.03
CA ASN A 115 -14.13 -4.18 -14.41
C ASN A 115 -12.96 -3.40 -13.82
N LEU A 116 -12.41 -3.88 -12.71
CA LEU A 116 -11.17 -3.35 -12.12
C LEU A 116 -10.02 -4.32 -12.40
N HIS A 117 -9.00 -3.83 -13.09
CA HIS A 117 -7.80 -4.57 -13.46
C HIS A 117 -6.61 -4.17 -12.59
N PHE A 118 -5.79 -5.16 -12.22
CA PHE A 118 -4.58 -4.97 -11.42
C PHE A 118 -3.36 -5.33 -12.26
N ILE A 119 -2.43 -4.40 -12.33
CA ILE A 119 -1.25 -4.47 -13.17
C ILE A 119 -0.04 -4.11 -12.32
N ARG A 120 1.08 -4.78 -12.54
CA ARG A 120 2.33 -4.48 -11.84
C ARG A 120 3.54 -4.63 -12.74
N PHE A 121 4.59 -3.87 -12.43
CA PHE A 121 5.90 -4.00 -13.08
C PHE A 121 7.00 -3.46 -12.14
N PRO A 122 8.29 -3.82 -12.35
CA PRO A 122 9.38 -3.31 -11.54
C PRO A 122 9.55 -1.78 -11.66
N THR A 123 9.74 -1.08 -10.54
CA THR A 123 9.98 0.38 -10.53
C THR A 123 11.22 0.76 -11.34
N SER A 124 12.22 -0.12 -11.44
CA SER A 124 13.40 0.06 -12.29
C SER A 124 13.07 0.18 -13.78
N LYS A 125 11.88 -0.27 -14.20
CA LYS A 125 11.39 -0.22 -15.59
C LYS A 125 10.43 0.96 -15.84
N MET A 126 10.29 1.88 -14.89
CA MET A 126 9.40 3.05 -15.04
C MET A 126 9.76 3.91 -16.27
N SER A 127 11.05 4.08 -16.58
CA SER A 127 11.46 4.80 -17.80
C SER A 127 10.97 4.10 -19.07
N ASN A 128 11.10 2.77 -19.15
CA ASN A 128 10.58 1.98 -20.27
C ASN A 128 9.06 2.12 -20.40
N PHE A 129 8.35 2.16 -19.27
CA PHE A 129 6.90 2.38 -19.25
C PHE A 129 6.53 3.77 -19.78
N ILE A 130 7.26 4.82 -19.40
CA ILE A 130 7.07 6.18 -19.93
C ILE A 130 7.31 6.20 -21.45
N ASP A 131 8.41 5.61 -21.92
CA ASP A 131 8.73 5.55 -23.35
C ASP A 131 7.65 4.80 -24.14
N LEU A 132 7.13 3.71 -23.58
CA LEU A 132 5.99 2.97 -24.13
C LEU A 132 4.73 3.84 -24.23
N CYS A 133 4.38 4.60 -23.19
CA CYS A 133 3.26 5.54 -23.23
C CYS A 133 3.44 6.60 -24.33
N ILE A 134 4.68 7.06 -24.55
CA ILE A 134 5.00 8.00 -25.63
C ILE A 134 4.80 7.33 -26.99
N MET A 135 5.39 6.15 -27.21
CA MET A 135 5.28 5.39 -28.45
C MET A 135 3.85 5.01 -28.81
N LYS A 136 2.99 4.82 -27.80
CA LYS A 136 1.55 4.53 -27.99
C LYS A 136 0.68 5.77 -28.08
N HIS A 137 1.29 6.95 -28.17
CA HIS A 137 0.59 8.23 -28.23
C HIS A 137 -0.36 8.47 -27.05
N LEU A 138 -0.14 7.83 -25.90
CA LEU A 138 -0.95 8.10 -24.70
C LEU A 138 -0.68 9.51 -24.14
N HIS A 139 0.51 10.06 -24.41
CA HIS A 139 0.89 11.42 -24.04
C HIS A 139 0.09 12.53 -24.76
N THR A 140 -0.63 12.19 -25.85
CA THR A 140 -1.52 13.16 -26.53
C THR A 140 -2.85 13.30 -25.80
N LEU A 141 -3.09 12.45 -24.81
CA LEU A 141 -4.30 12.38 -24.03
C LEU A 141 -4.04 13.02 -22.67
N THR A 142 -4.57 14.21 -22.46
CA THR A 142 -4.55 14.81 -21.12
C THR A 142 -5.66 14.19 -20.29
N PHE A 143 -5.31 13.21 -19.46
CA PHE A 143 -6.20 12.61 -18.49
C PHE A 143 -5.62 12.66 -17.07
N GLN A 144 -6.50 12.45 -16.09
CA GLN A 144 -6.15 12.50 -14.68
C GLN A 144 -5.59 11.15 -14.23
N VAL A 145 -4.46 11.20 -13.52
CA VAL A 145 -3.87 10.03 -12.84
C VAL A 145 -3.64 10.38 -11.38
N PHE A 146 -4.21 9.58 -10.50
CA PHE A 146 -3.97 9.66 -9.07
C PHE A 146 -2.79 8.75 -8.72
N ALA A 147 -1.73 9.35 -8.19
CA ALA A 147 -0.46 8.68 -7.95
C ALA A 147 -0.09 8.69 -6.47
N THR A 148 0.39 7.57 -5.96
CA THR A 148 0.85 7.44 -4.57
C THR A 148 2.18 6.68 -4.49
N GLY A 149 2.67 6.50 -3.26
CA GLY A 149 4.01 5.97 -2.99
C GLY A 149 5.11 7.00 -3.25
N GLY A 150 6.32 6.73 -2.76
CA GLY A 150 7.47 7.63 -2.92
C GLY A 150 7.80 7.97 -4.37
N GLY A 151 7.52 7.06 -5.30
CA GLY A 151 7.73 7.28 -6.73
C GLY A 151 6.78 8.29 -7.36
N ALA A 152 5.61 8.58 -6.75
CA ALA A 152 4.72 9.63 -7.22
C ALA A 152 5.38 11.02 -7.20
N TYR A 153 6.33 11.24 -6.29
CA TYR A 153 7.16 12.43 -6.23
C TYR A 153 8.36 12.33 -7.18
N LYS A 154 9.05 11.17 -7.18
CA LYS A 154 10.26 10.94 -7.99
C LYS A 154 10.02 11.11 -9.49
N PHE A 155 8.89 10.62 -9.99
CA PHE A 155 8.58 10.58 -11.43
C PHE A 155 7.57 11.66 -11.86
N GLU A 156 7.25 12.63 -11.00
CA GLU A 156 6.29 13.70 -11.31
C GLU A 156 6.70 14.49 -12.56
N TYR A 157 7.99 14.86 -12.66
CA TYR A 157 8.48 15.61 -13.82
C TYR A 157 8.22 14.85 -15.12
N ASP A 158 8.55 13.55 -15.18
CA ASP A 158 8.34 12.75 -16.38
C ASP A 158 6.83 12.61 -16.71
N ALA A 159 5.99 12.38 -15.71
CA ALA A 159 4.56 12.24 -15.89
C ALA A 159 3.91 13.54 -16.40
N VAL A 160 4.29 14.68 -15.85
CA VAL A 160 3.72 15.99 -16.24
C VAL A 160 4.34 16.49 -17.54
N GLU A 161 5.66 16.46 -17.68
CA GLU A 161 6.33 17.09 -18.81
C GLU A 161 6.46 16.20 -20.04
N LYS A 162 6.70 14.90 -19.88
CA LYS A 162 6.83 13.98 -21.03
C LYS A 162 5.49 13.39 -21.43
N LEU A 163 4.66 13.01 -20.46
CA LEU A 163 3.36 12.38 -20.72
C LEU A 163 2.17 13.35 -20.72
N LYS A 164 2.36 14.61 -20.31
CA LYS A 164 1.30 15.63 -20.28
C LYS A 164 0.06 15.18 -19.47
N LEU A 165 0.28 14.35 -18.45
CA LEU A 165 -0.77 13.85 -17.56
C LEU A 165 -1.15 14.92 -16.53
N SER A 166 -2.43 14.92 -16.14
CA SER A 166 -2.88 15.65 -14.96
C SER A 166 -2.56 14.79 -13.72
N TRP A 167 -1.42 15.09 -13.09
CA TRP A 167 -0.82 14.25 -12.04
C TRP A 167 -1.25 14.68 -10.64
N HIS A 168 -1.96 13.80 -9.93
CA HIS A 168 -2.49 14.08 -8.59
C HIS A 168 -1.83 13.19 -7.54
N LYS A 169 -0.85 13.75 -6.82
CA LYS A 169 -0.17 13.03 -5.74
C LYS A 169 -1.10 12.82 -4.54
N CYS A 170 -1.10 11.60 -4.02
CA CYS A 170 -1.87 11.15 -2.86
C CYS A 170 -0.93 10.51 -1.83
N ASP A 171 -1.22 10.66 -0.54
CA ASP A 171 -0.44 10.01 0.51
C ASP A 171 -0.56 8.46 0.45
N GLU A 172 0.56 7.77 0.66
CA GLU A 172 0.68 6.31 0.56
C GLU A 172 -0.14 5.58 1.62
N LEU A 173 -0.12 6.06 2.86
CA LEU A 173 -0.84 5.42 3.95
C LEU A 173 -2.33 5.72 3.85
N ASP A 174 -2.69 6.95 3.50
CA ASP A 174 -4.09 7.32 3.29
C ASP A 174 -4.77 6.48 2.20
N THR A 175 -4.09 6.32 1.06
CA THR A 175 -4.61 5.53 -0.06
C THR A 175 -4.68 4.05 0.27
N LEU A 176 -3.71 3.51 1.02
CA LEU A 176 -3.75 2.14 1.53
C LEU A 176 -4.99 1.88 2.40
N ILE A 177 -5.27 2.76 3.38
CA ILE A 177 -6.44 2.60 4.27
C ILE A 177 -7.76 2.75 3.49
N LYS A 178 -7.86 3.73 2.58
CA LYS A 178 -9.04 3.91 1.72
C LYS A 178 -9.26 2.72 0.80
N GLY A 179 -8.21 2.17 0.21
CA GLY A 179 -8.26 0.99 -0.64
C GLY A 179 -8.75 -0.25 0.12
N LEU A 180 -8.19 -0.48 1.32
CA LEU A 180 -8.63 -1.56 2.19
C LEU A 180 -10.10 -1.41 2.61
N SER A 181 -10.52 -0.20 2.98
CA SER A 181 -11.93 0.10 3.29
C SER A 181 -12.85 -0.22 2.12
N TYR A 182 -12.48 0.23 0.92
CA TYR A 182 -13.25 0.01 -0.30
C TYR A 182 -13.37 -1.49 -0.62
N LEU A 183 -12.26 -2.22 -0.62
CA LEU A 183 -12.23 -3.65 -0.95
C LEU A 183 -13.03 -4.48 0.06
N SER A 184 -12.92 -4.18 1.36
CA SER A 184 -13.70 -4.91 2.39
C SER A 184 -15.21 -4.75 2.25
N LYS A 185 -15.68 -3.57 1.79
CA LYS A 185 -17.08 -3.31 1.49
C LYS A 185 -17.54 -3.98 0.20
N LEU A 186 -16.64 -4.09 -0.78
CA LEU A 186 -16.92 -4.66 -2.09
C LEU A 186 -16.91 -6.20 -2.10
N ASN A 187 -15.96 -6.80 -1.40
CA ASN A 187 -15.80 -8.25 -1.28
C ASN A 187 -15.64 -8.65 0.21
N PRO A 188 -16.71 -9.12 0.88
CA PRO A 188 -16.65 -9.52 2.29
C PRO A 188 -15.71 -10.70 2.59
N ASN A 189 -15.30 -11.46 1.56
CA ASN A 189 -14.42 -12.63 1.70
C ASN A 189 -12.98 -12.33 1.26
N GLU A 190 -12.62 -11.05 1.08
CA GLU A 190 -11.27 -10.64 0.66
C GLU A 190 -10.19 -11.02 1.69
N CYS A 191 -10.50 -10.87 2.97
CA CYS A 191 -9.59 -11.22 4.05
C CYS A 191 -9.74 -12.69 4.45
N PHE A 192 -8.65 -13.31 4.91
CA PHE A 192 -8.62 -14.72 5.33
C PHE A 192 -7.54 -14.95 6.39
N TYR A 193 -7.63 -16.09 7.08
CA TYR A 193 -6.59 -16.60 7.99
C TYR A 193 -6.40 -18.12 7.81
N TYR A 194 -5.31 -18.64 8.38
CA TYR A 194 -5.06 -20.08 8.48
C TYR A 194 -5.23 -20.53 9.92
N GLU A 195 -6.09 -21.52 10.19
CA GLU A 195 -6.43 -21.98 11.55
C GLU A 195 -5.27 -22.78 12.20
N GLU A 196 -4.42 -23.42 11.38
CA GLU A 196 -3.22 -24.17 11.82
C GLU A 196 -2.04 -23.90 10.88
N PRO A 197 -1.37 -22.74 10.99
CA PRO A 197 -0.35 -22.34 10.01
C PRO A 197 0.91 -23.24 10.00
N GLN A 198 1.12 -24.02 11.06
CA GLN A 198 2.24 -24.97 11.17
C GLN A 198 1.96 -26.32 10.47
N ASN A 199 0.71 -26.57 10.08
CA ASN A 199 0.31 -27.82 9.43
C ASN A 199 0.47 -27.70 7.91
N GLU A 200 1.69 -27.92 7.43
CA GLU A 200 2.04 -27.75 6.01
C GLU A 200 1.31 -28.72 5.07
N ALA A 201 0.84 -29.87 5.57
CA ALA A 201 0.21 -30.90 4.75
C ALA A 201 -1.20 -30.52 4.27
N ASN A 202 -1.92 -29.69 5.03
CA ASN A 202 -3.25 -29.22 4.65
C ASN A 202 -3.58 -27.87 5.31
N PRO A 203 -3.11 -26.74 4.75
CA PRO A 203 -3.36 -25.43 5.33
C PRO A 203 -4.85 -25.07 5.20
N ASN A 204 -5.58 -25.17 6.30
CA ASN A 204 -7.00 -24.83 6.37
C ASN A 204 -7.17 -23.31 6.30
N LYS A 205 -7.51 -22.80 5.10
CA LYS A 205 -7.77 -21.38 4.83
C LYS A 205 -9.23 -21.04 5.11
N HIS A 206 -9.48 -20.05 5.95
CA HIS A 206 -10.83 -19.59 6.32
C HIS A 206 -11.04 -18.13 5.92
N PRO A 207 -12.21 -17.76 5.36
CA PRO A 207 -12.55 -16.37 5.15
C PRO A 207 -12.66 -15.64 6.50
N PHE A 208 -12.16 -14.41 6.53
CA PHE A 208 -12.25 -13.52 7.67
C PHE A 208 -13.09 -12.31 7.28
N LYS A 209 -14.22 -12.12 7.96
CA LYS A 209 -15.06 -10.95 7.73
C LYS A 209 -14.41 -9.73 8.39
N PHE A 210 -13.53 -9.08 7.65
CA PHE A 210 -12.85 -7.87 8.09
C PHE A 210 -13.81 -6.69 8.15
N ASP A 211 -13.77 -5.95 9.25
CA ASP A 211 -14.54 -4.73 9.46
C ASP A 211 -13.59 -3.63 9.92
N ILE A 212 -13.35 -2.66 9.03
CA ILE A 212 -12.43 -1.55 9.27
C ILE A 212 -12.83 -0.64 10.45
N ARG A 213 -14.06 -0.78 10.97
CA ARG A 213 -14.53 -0.05 12.15
C ARG A 213 -13.96 -0.61 13.45
N ASN A 214 -13.46 -1.84 13.44
CA ASN A 214 -12.77 -2.43 14.58
C ASN A 214 -11.30 -2.03 14.54
N PRO A 215 -10.65 -1.73 15.67
CA PRO A 215 -9.22 -1.45 15.68
C PRO A 215 -8.39 -2.65 15.22
N PHE A 216 -7.34 -2.39 14.44
CA PHE A 216 -6.42 -3.42 13.97
C PHE A 216 -5.01 -2.87 13.78
N LEU A 217 -4.05 -3.80 13.72
CA LEU A 217 -2.69 -3.51 13.31
C LEU A 217 -2.54 -3.83 11.83
N LEU A 218 -2.16 -2.85 11.02
CA LEU A 218 -1.81 -3.05 9.63
C LEU A 218 -0.30 -3.11 9.49
N VAL A 219 0.21 -4.25 9.02
CA VAL A 219 1.63 -4.45 8.73
C VAL A 219 1.79 -4.48 7.21
N ASN A 220 2.19 -3.36 6.61
CA ASN A 220 2.42 -3.27 5.18
C ASN A 220 3.86 -3.67 4.86
N ILE A 221 4.05 -4.84 4.24
CA ILE A 221 5.35 -5.42 3.90
C ILE A 221 5.66 -5.14 2.43
N GLY A 222 6.46 -4.10 2.18
CA GLY A 222 7.01 -3.77 0.86
C GLY A 222 8.53 -3.94 0.84
N SER A 223 9.24 -3.01 0.18
CA SER A 223 10.72 -2.98 0.21
C SER A 223 11.24 -2.87 1.66
N GLY A 224 10.60 -2.00 2.46
CA GLY A 224 10.66 -2.01 3.93
C GLY A 224 9.27 -2.32 4.51
N ILE A 225 9.12 -2.19 5.83
CA ILE A 225 7.86 -2.49 6.54
C ILE A 225 7.36 -1.24 7.26
N SER A 226 6.07 -0.93 7.09
CA SER A 226 5.36 0.09 7.88
C SER A 226 4.28 -0.59 8.73
N ILE A 227 4.25 -0.23 10.02
CA ILE A 227 3.29 -0.77 10.99
C ILE A 227 2.38 0.36 11.45
N LEU A 228 1.08 0.22 11.20
CA LEU A 228 0.06 1.20 11.54
C LEU A 228 -0.88 0.63 12.61
N HIS A 229 -1.20 1.46 13.59
CA HIS A 229 -2.37 1.26 14.45
C HIS A 229 -3.54 1.99 13.79
N VAL A 230 -4.58 1.25 13.41
CA VAL A 230 -5.77 1.78 12.75
C VAL A 230 -6.94 1.64 13.70
N GLU A 231 -7.53 2.77 14.10
CA GLU A 231 -8.72 2.81 14.96
C GLU A 231 -10.00 2.91 14.13
N SER A 232 -9.93 3.59 12.98
CA SER A 232 -11.00 3.69 12.00
C SER A 232 -10.47 4.11 10.63
N GLU A 233 -11.35 4.17 9.62
CA GLU A 233 -11.02 4.64 8.25
C GLU A 233 -10.39 6.05 8.22
N THR A 234 -10.63 6.89 9.23
CA THR A 234 -10.12 8.26 9.31
C THR A 234 -9.21 8.51 10.52
N SER A 235 -8.99 7.52 11.38
CA SER A 235 -8.11 7.62 12.55
C SER A 235 -7.12 6.47 12.55
N TYR A 236 -5.88 6.78 12.19
CA TYR A 236 -4.78 5.83 12.21
C TYR A 236 -3.46 6.58 12.36
N ARG A 237 -2.45 5.85 12.82
CA ARG A 237 -1.09 6.37 12.95
C ARG A 237 -0.08 5.27 12.64
N ARG A 238 1.01 5.64 11.97
CA ARG A 238 2.18 4.79 11.85
C ARG A 238 2.87 4.71 13.21
N ILE A 239 2.82 3.54 13.85
CA ILE A 239 3.39 3.33 15.19
C ILE A 239 4.82 2.80 15.16
N SER A 240 5.21 2.14 14.06
CA SER A 240 6.56 1.58 13.92
C SER A 240 6.85 1.26 12.45
N GLY A 241 8.04 0.72 12.21
CA GLY A 241 8.43 0.08 10.97
C GLY A 241 9.85 -0.44 11.06
N THR A 242 10.27 -1.19 10.04
CA THR A 242 11.64 -1.71 9.93
C THR A 242 12.10 -1.60 8.48
N SER A 243 13.40 -1.37 8.28
CA SER A 243 14.02 -1.46 6.95
C SER A 243 14.25 -2.91 6.51
N ILE A 244 14.14 -3.88 7.42
CA ILE A 244 14.25 -5.31 7.13
C ILE A 244 12.91 -5.80 6.57
N GLY A 245 12.73 -5.63 5.26
CA GLY A 245 11.53 -6.02 4.53
C GLY A 245 11.83 -6.91 3.33
N GLY A 246 10.92 -6.90 2.34
CA GLY A 246 11.08 -7.69 1.12
C GLY A 246 12.30 -7.28 0.28
N GLY A 247 12.73 -6.01 0.36
CA GLY A 247 13.94 -5.53 -0.31
C GLY A 247 15.22 -6.11 0.32
N THR A 248 15.23 -6.27 1.64
CA THR A 248 16.34 -6.93 2.35
C THR A 248 16.40 -8.41 2.01
N PHE A 249 15.26 -9.10 2.05
CA PHE A 249 15.16 -10.51 1.63
C PHE A 249 15.70 -10.71 0.21
N LEU A 250 15.11 -10.01 -0.77
CA LEU A 250 15.48 -10.19 -2.18
C LEU A 250 16.94 -9.78 -2.43
N GLY A 251 17.38 -8.65 -1.89
CA GLY A 251 18.76 -8.17 -2.07
C GLY A 251 19.80 -9.14 -1.52
N LEU A 252 19.58 -9.69 -0.32
CA LEU A 252 20.48 -10.68 0.27
C LEU A 252 20.43 -12.01 -0.51
N CYS A 253 19.25 -12.48 -0.92
CA CYS A 253 19.14 -13.68 -1.75
C CYS A 253 19.94 -13.53 -3.06
N CYS A 254 19.80 -12.40 -3.76
CA CYS A 254 20.57 -12.12 -4.97
C CYS A 254 22.08 -12.17 -4.72
N LEU A 255 22.55 -11.53 -3.65
CA LEU A 255 23.99 -11.47 -3.32
C LEU A 255 24.57 -12.83 -2.90
N LEU A 256 23.82 -13.60 -2.11
CA LEU A 256 24.32 -14.83 -1.49
C LEU A 256 24.13 -16.06 -2.37
N THR A 257 23.14 -16.06 -3.26
CA THR A 257 22.78 -17.24 -4.07
C THR A 257 22.95 -17.01 -5.58
N GLY A 258 23.08 -15.76 -6.02
CA GLY A 258 23.12 -15.40 -7.44
C GLY A 258 21.75 -15.38 -8.13
N CYS A 259 20.65 -15.60 -7.40
CA CYS A 259 19.31 -15.51 -7.99
C CYS A 259 19.02 -14.11 -8.54
N SER A 260 18.17 -14.04 -9.56
CA SER A 260 17.89 -12.81 -10.33
C SER A 260 16.45 -12.31 -10.19
N SER A 261 15.57 -13.09 -9.56
CA SER A 261 14.15 -12.77 -9.41
C SER A 261 13.61 -13.18 -8.04
N TYR A 262 12.47 -12.58 -7.65
CA TYR A 262 11.77 -12.95 -6.43
C TYR A 262 11.28 -14.41 -6.47
N ASP A 263 10.73 -14.86 -7.60
CA ASP A 263 10.22 -16.24 -7.72
C ASP A 263 11.33 -17.28 -7.61
N GLU A 264 12.51 -17.00 -8.19
CA GLU A 264 13.70 -17.84 -8.03
C GLU A 264 14.18 -17.88 -6.57
N ALA A 265 14.18 -16.74 -5.87
CA ALA A 265 14.52 -16.68 -4.45
C ALA A 265 13.56 -17.53 -3.59
N ILE A 266 12.26 -17.49 -3.88
CA ILE A 266 11.26 -18.32 -3.18
C ILE A 266 11.44 -19.81 -3.48
N GLN A 267 11.76 -20.18 -4.72
CA GLN A 267 12.04 -21.57 -5.08
C GLN A 267 13.28 -22.11 -4.34
N LEU A 268 14.35 -21.32 -4.27
CA LEU A 268 15.55 -21.67 -3.51
C LEU A 268 15.26 -21.80 -2.01
N ALA A 269 14.48 -20.88 -1.44
CA ALA A 269 14.09 -20.93 -0.03
C ALA A 269 13.23 -22.17 0.29
N THR A 270 12.32 -22.54 -0.61
CA THR A 270 11.44 -23.72 -0.45
C THR A 270 12.23 -25.03 -0.42
N ALA A 271 13.31 -25.12 -1.19
CA ALA A 271 14.20 -26.29 -1.20
C ALA A 271 15.29 -26.23 -0.11
N GLY A 272 15.40 -25.11 0.60
CA GLY A 272 16.43 -24.84 1.59
C GLY A 272 16.16 -25.51 2.94
N ASP A 273 17.19 -25.53 3.78
CA ASP A 273 17.10 -25.92 5.18
C ASP A 273 17.87 -24.87 6.00
N SER A 274 17.13 -23.99 6.69
CA SER A 274 17.74 -22.87 7.41
C SER A 274 18.60 -23.32 8.59
N THR A 275 18.35 -24.52 9.13
CA THR A 275 19.11 -25.06 10.29
C THR A 275 20.56 -25.39 9.97
N LYS A 276 20.94 -25.38 8.69
CA LYS A 276 22.33 -25.54 8.24
C LYS A 276 23.13 -24.23 8.31
N VAL A 277 22.46 -23.10 8.53
CA VAL A 277 23.06 -21.76 8.58
C VAL A 277 22.79 -21.11 9.94
N ASP A 278 21.53 -21.16 10.39
CA ASP A 278 21.09 -20.59 11.66
C ASP A 278 21.69 -21.36 12.84
N LYS A 279 22.00 -20.65 13.94
CA LYS A 279 22.30 -21.29 15.22
C LYS A 279 21.05 -21.37 16.06
N LEU A 280 20.65 -22.57 16.45
CA LEU A 280 19.48 -22.82 17.26
C LEU A 280 19.80 -22.77 18.76
N VAL A 281 18.79 -22.59 19.61
CA VAL A 281 18.94 -22.61 21.08
C VAL A 281 19.65 -23.89 21.54
N LYS A 282 19.30 -25.05 20.98
CA LYS A 282 19.94 -26.33 21.32
C LYS A 282 21.42 -26.39 20.95
N ASP A 283 21.87 -25.62 19.96
CA ASP A 283 23.29 -25.59 19.56
C ASP A 283 24.14 -24.79 20.56
N ILE A 284 23.49 -23.94 21.37
CA ILE A 284 24.13 -23.16 22.45
C ILE A 284 23.99 -23.88 23.80
N TYR A 285 22.78 -24.34 24.14
CA TYR A 285 22.42 -24.86 25.46
C TYR A 285 22.39 -26.40 25.54
N GLY A 286 22.54 -27.11 24.43
CA GLY A 286 22.43 -28.58 24.38
C GLY A 286 21.00 -29.13 24.46
N GLY A 287 19.99 -28.25 24.45
CA GLY A 287 18.57 -28.59 24.60
C GLY A 287 17.72 -27.32 24.69
N ASP A 288 16.60 -27.39 25.42
CA ASP A 288 15.77 -26.23 25.70
C ASP A 288 16.46 -25.29 26.69
N TYR A 289 16.22 -23.98 26.57
CA TYR A 289 16.58 -23.03 27.62
C TYR A 289 15.41 -22.87 28.59
N GLU A 290 15.31 -23.83 29.52
CA GLU A 290 14.15 -24.03 30.41
C GLU A 290 13.79 -22.80 31.24
N ARG A 291 14.78 -22.05 31.73
CA ARG A 291 14.56 -20.91 32.64
C ARG A 291 13.60 -19.86 32.06
N PHE A 292 13.63 -19.66 30.74
CA PHE A 292 12.76 -18.71 30.04
C PHE A 292 11.81 -19.40 29.05
N GLY A 293 11.73 -20.74 29.10
CA GLY A 293 10.85 -21.51 28.23
C GLY A 293 11.14 -21.35 26.75
N LEU A 294 12.41 -21.25 26.35
CA LEU A 294 12.77 -21.21 24.93
C LEU A 294 13.05 -22.63 24.42
N PRO A 295 12.22 -23.17 23.51
CA PRO A 295 12.47 -24.47 22.90
C PRO A 295 13.78 -24.51 22.13
N GLY A 296 14.46 -25.66 22.16
CA GLY A 296 15.76 -25.87 21.53
C GLY A 296 15.77 -25.71 20.01
N HIS A 297 14.61 -25.80 19.35
CA HIS A 297 14.46 -25.65 17.90
C HIS A 297 14.29 -24.20 17.45
N ILE A 298 14.15 -23.23 18.36
CA ILE A 298 14.06 -21.81 17.99
C ILE A 298 15.44 -21.27 17.57
N VAL A 299 15.46 -20.40 16.57
CA VAL A 299 16.67 -19.67 16.12
C VAL A 299 17.14 -18.72 17.22
N ALA A 300 18.44 -18.81 17.57
CA ALA A 300 19.09 -17.95 18.54
C ALA A 300 19.96 -16.87 17.87
N SER A 301 20.60 -17.19 16.73
CA SER A 301 21.43 -16.25 15.96
C SER A 301 21.54 -16.64 14.49
#